data_AF-A0A3A4K598-F1
#
_entry.id   AF-A0A3A4K598-F1
#
_cell.length_a   1.000
_cell.length_b   1.000
_cell.length_c   1.000
_cell.angle_alpha   90.00
_cell.angle_beta   90.00
_cell.angle_gamma   90.00
#
_symmetry.space_group_name_H-M   'P 1'
#
loop_
_entity.id
_entity.type
_entity.pdbx_description
1 polymer ?
#
loop_
_entity_poly.entity_id
_entity_poly.type
_entity_poly.pdbx_seq_one_letter_code
_entity_poly.pdbx_strand_id
1 'polypeptide(L)'
;MAAERRMIPTEAMTNPHTAPPAGSWPATKSALRRAVTVSLLSTLGAIACVAVLLGIWVAIVANWHRGGAAFSRIAAAPTVAAFVIGYACLLVSGDGWRKRRALRGHSWICWPARYVSHGNNQWIQLIGPTGASMAYLDAKGGLFNDSTAEVWFAGDPQSGGLLSRPGGGDLCTASPKRVSPSDWERHCARLAHQVRRRGAPLTPEQERLVAEYPEQSEPRRHGALSDSGYPSPRRLRRTLAFAFDWVFHIACGFAAMVLATPHFVDVIAHRDWSRFDPQFVWVFPGWVAASILDRTVVQAVFHTTVGKGVFGLVVLRPEDGGYPSFWRLLKVWLFHLYLPLTILGDGPGPDRLGDYFLPAVRRGDVRAAHRPE
;
A
#
# COMPACT_ATOMS: atom_id res chain seq x y z
N MET A 1 -22.24 27.55 -25.78
CA MET A 1 -23.33 26.74 -25.20
C MET A 1 -23.13 26.67 -23.69
N ALA A 2 -23.81 27.53 -22.94
CA ALA A 2 -23.82 27.45 -21.47
C ALA A 2 -24.64 26.22 -21.08
N ALA A 3 -23.98 25.17 -20.60
CA ALA A 3 -24.67 24.01 -20.06
C ALA A 3 -25.53 24.49 -18.87
N GLU A 4 -26.84 24.36 -19.03
CA GLU A 4 -27.85 24.62 -18.02
C GLU A 4 -27.44 23.88 -16.74
N ARG A 5 -26.91 24.62 -15.75
CA ARG A 5 -26.66 24.12 -14.40
C ARG A 5 -28.03 23.75 -13.85
N ARG A 6 -28.46 22.49 -14.05
CA ARG A 6 -29.54 21.89 -13.28
C ARG A 6 -29.09 21.95 -11.83
N MET A 7 -29.51 22.99 -11.13
CA MET A 7 -29.38 23.11 -9.69
C MET A 7 -30.05 21.88 -9.11
N ILE A 8 -29.25 21.01 -8.53
CA ILE A 8 -29.75 19.88 -7.75
C ILE A 8 -30.54 20.51 -6.60
N PRO A 9 -31.77 20.03 -6.32
CA PRO A 9 -32.57 20.58 -5.24
C PRO A 9 -31.77 20.54 -3.93
N THR A 10 -31.48 21.72 -3.41
CA THR A 10 -30.64 21.97 -2.22
C THR A 10 -31.13 21.21 -1.00
N GLU A 11 -32.42 20.85 -0.96
CA GLU A 11 -33.06 20.07 0.11
C GLU A 11 -32.58 18.62 0.22
N ALA A 12 -32.15 17.99 -0.88
CA ALA A 12 -31.65 16.61 -0.84
C ALA A 12 -30.25 16.50 -0.20
N MET A 13 -29.58 17.63 0.05
CA MET A 13 -28.19 17.70 0.48
C MET A 13 -28.03 17.95 1.99
N THR A 14 -29.11 18.31 2.69
CA THR A 14 -29.08 18.57 4.13
C THR A 14 -29.32 17.33 4.99
N ASN A 15 -29.91 16.26 4.43
CA ASN A 15 -30.14 15.02 5.16
C ASN A 15 -29.45 13.81 4.51
N PRO A 16 -28.22 13.47 4.92
CA PRO A 16 -27.41 12.42 4.28
C PRO A 16 -28.04 11.02 4.36
N HIS A 17 -29.01 10.81 5.25
CA HIS A 17 -29.69 9.54 5.43
C HIS A 17 -30.78 9.23 4.39
N THR A 18 -31.27 10.22 3.65
CA THR A 18 -32.34 10.03 2.64
C THR A 18 -31.81 10.09 1.20
N ALA A 19 -30.60 10.61 1.00
CA ALA A 19 -29.98 10.67 -0.32
C ALA A 19 -29.68 9.27 -0.87
N PRO A 20 -29.93 9.01 -2.16
CA PRO A 20 -29.63 7.71 -2.76
C PRO A 20 -28.10 7.44 -2.74
N PRO A 21 -27.67 6.17 -2.66
CA PRO A 21 -26.26 5.82 -2.64
C PRO A 21 -25.48 6.43 -3.80
N ALA A 22 -24.24 6.86 -3.56
CA ALA A 22 -23.43 7.56 -4.55
C ALA A 22 -23.29 6.77 -5.86
N GLY A 23 -23.25 5.44 -5.78
CA GLY A 23 -23.17 4.54 -6.93
C GLY A 23 -24.40 4.53 -7.85
N SER A 24 -25.56 5.05 -7.43
CA SER A 24 -26.76 5.11 -8.27
C SER A 24 -26.75 6.30 -9.24
N TRP A 25 -25.90 7.31 -9.02
CA TRP A 25 -25.83 8.49 -9.86
C TRP A 25 -25.35 8.15 -11.28
N PRO A 26 -25.98 8.65 -12.35
CA PRO A 26 -25.65 8.25 -13.73
C PRO A 26 -24.18 8.44 -14.12
N ALA A 27 -23.60 9.59 -13.77
CA ALA A 27 -22.19 9.89 -14.03
C ALA A 27 -21.25 8.97 -13.25
N THR A 28 -21.55 8.72 -11.97
CA THR A 28 -20.80 7.78 -11.12
C THR A 28 -20.89 6.35 -11.66
N LYS A 29 -22.08 5.93 -12.13
CA LYS A 29 -22.27 4.62 -12.77
C LYS A 29 -21.45 4.49 -14.05
N SER A 30 -21.35 5.55 -14.86
CA SER A 30 -20.49 5.59 -16.06
C SER A 30 -19.00 5.50 -15.71
N ALA A 31 -18.55 6.26 -14.71
CA ALA A 31 -17.19 6.20 -14.19
C ALA A 31 -16.84 4.80 -13.67
N LEU A 32 -17.76 4.20 -12.90
CA LEU A 32 -17.63 2.84 -12.41
C LEU A 32 -17.58 1.81 -13.54
N ARG A 33 -18.39 1.94 -14.60
CA ARG A 33 -18.32 1.05 -15.77
C ARG A 33 -16.94 1.05 -16.41
N ARG A 34 -16.34 2.22 -16.63
CA ARG A 34 -14.95 2.32 -17.12
C ARG A 34 -13.97 1.61 -16.19
N ALA A 35 -14.07 1.86 -14.88
CA ALA A 35 -13.23 1.18 -13.90
C ALA A 35 -13.47 -0.35 -13.86
N VAL A 36 -14.70 -0.81 -14.10
CA VAL A 36 -15.04 -2.23 -14.23
C VAL A 36 -14.32 -2.84 -15.42
N THR A 37 -14.41 -2.20 -16.58
CA THR A 37 -13.77 -2.70 -17.81
C THR A 37 -12.26 -2.79 -17.63
N VAL A 38 -11.63 -1.75 -17.09
CA VAL A 38 -10.17 -1.74 -16.81
C VAL A 38 -9.80 -2.84 -15.81
N SER A 39 -10.56 -3.00 -14.73
CA SER A 39 -10.34 -4.07 -13.76
C SER A 39 -10.56 -5.47 -14.35
N LEU A 40 -11.57 -5.65 -15.20
CA LEU A 40 -11.83 -6.94 -15.84
C LEU A 40 -10.69 -7.30 -16.79
N LEU A 41 -10.28 -6.37 -17.66
CA LEU A 41 -9.15 -6.55 -18.58
C LEU A 41 -7.85 -6.81 -17.82
N SER A 42 -7.63 -6.10 -16.72
CA SER A 42 -6.47 -6.33 -15.84
C SER A 42 -6.51 -7.74 -15.24
N THR A 43 -7.64 -8.16 -14.67
CA THR A 43 -7.79 -9.52 -14.13
C THR A 43 -7.57 -10.59 -15.20
N LEU A 44 -8.09 -10.41 -16.41
CA LEU A 44 -7.85 -11.31 -17.54
C LEU A 44 -6.36 -11.35 -17.92
N GLY A 45 -5.69 -10.19 -17.94
CA GLY A 45 -4.24 -10.09 -18.13
C GLY A 45 -3.45 -10.84 -17.06
N ALA A 46 -3.85 -10.74 -15.79
CA ALA A 46 -3.25 -11.49 -14.69
C ALA A 46 -3.44 -13.01 -14.85
N ILE A 47 -4.64 -13.45 -15.21
CA ILE A 47 -4.92 -14.87 -15.49
C ILE A 47 -4.07 -15.36 -16.67
N ALA A 48 -3.97 -14.59 -17.75
CA ALA A 48 -3.13 -14.93 -18.90
C ALA A 48 -1.65 -15.04 -18.51
N CYS A 49 -1.15 -14.13 -17.66
CA CYS A 49 0.21 -14.20 -17.13
C CYS A 49 0.44 -15.48 -16.32
N VAL A 50 -0.52 -15.88 -15.47
CA VAL A 50 -0.45 -17.15 -14.73
C VAL A 50 -0.42 -18.35 -15.69
N ALA A 51 -1.23 -18.33 -16.75
CA ALA A 51 -1.23 -19.39 -17.75
C ALA A 51 0.11 -19.48 -18.51
N VAL A 52 0.70 -18.33 -18.88
CA VAL A 52 2.04 -18.27 -19.49
C VAL A 52 3.11 -18.79 -18.55
N LEU A 53 3.06 -18.40 -17.27
CA LEU A 53 3.98 -18.89 -16.23
C LEU A 53 3.90 -20.42 -16.09
N LEU A 54 2.67 -20.96 -16.07
CA LEU A 54 2.44 -22.40 -16.02
C LEU A 54 2.95 -23.10 -17.28
N GLY A 55 2.70 -22.55 -18.46
CA GLY A 55 3.19 -23.08 -19.73
C GLY A 55 4.72 -23.10 -19.82
N ILE A 56 5.38 -22.01 -19.39
CA ILE A 56 6.84 -21.94 -19.28
C ILE A 56 7.34 -23.01 -18.31
N TRP A 57 6.69 -23.16 -17.14
CA TRP A 57 7.07 -24.16 -16.16
C TRP A 57 6.95 -25.58 -16.70
N VAL A 58 5.83 -25.91 -17.37
CA VAL A 58 5.64 -27.20 -18.05
C VAL A 58 6.71 -27.42 -19.13
N ALA A 59 7.03 -26.41 -19.92
CA ALA A 59 8.06 -26.50 -20.95
C ALA A 59 9.47 -26.72 -20.36
N ILE A 60 9.79 -26.07 -19.23
CA ILE A 60 11.03 -26.29 -18.49
C ILE A 60 11.11 -27.74 -18.01
N VAL A 61 10.04 -28.24 -17.38
CA VAL A 61 9.97 -29.61 -16.87
C VAL A 61 10.07 -30.63 -18.02
N ALA A 62 9.36 -30.43 -19.12
CA ALA A 62 9.34 -31.34 -20.26
C ALA A 62 10.66 -31.40 -21.03
N ASN A 63 11.42 -30.31 -21.07
CA ASN A 63 12.68 -30.22 -21.81
C ASN A 63 13.91 -30.30 -20.93
N TRP A 64 13.73 -30.59 -19.65
CA TRP A 64 14.79 -30.64 -18.65
C TRP A 64 16.00 -31.49 -19.09
N HIS A 65 15.73 -32.67 -19.64
CA HIS A 65 16.74 -33.64 -20.07
C HIS A 65 17.49 -33.26 -21.37
N ARG A 66 17.04 -32.23 -22.11
CA ARG A 66 17.57 -31.87 -23.45
C ARG A 66 18.45 -30.61 -23.48
N GLY A 67 19.05 -30.24 -22.34
CA GLY A 67 19.93 -29.06 -22.22
C GLY A 67 19.39 -27.96 -21.31
N GLY A 68 18.84 -28.34 -20.15
CA GLY A 68 18.09 -27.47 -19.23
C GLY A 68 18.78 -26.17 -18.78
N ALA A 69 20.11 -26.09 -18.82
CA ALA A 69 20.86 -24.90 -18.38
C ALA A 69 20.70 -23.68 -19.32
N ALA A 70 20.59 -23.88 -20.63
CA ALA A 70 20.39 -22.79 -21.58
C ALA A 70 18.91 -22.35 -21.61
N PHE A 71 18.01 -23.33 -21.59
CA PHE A 71 16.56 -23.08 -21.63
C PHE A 71 16.05 -22.37 -20.37
N SER A 72 16.56 -22.73 -19.18
CA SER A 72 16.19 -22.07 -17.92
C SER A 72 16.56 -20.58 -17.86
N ARG A 73 17.70 -20.17 -18.44
CA ARG A 73 18.10 -18.75 -18.50
C ARG A 73 17.20 -17.93 -19.41
N ILE A 74 16.81 -18.50 -20.55
CA ILE A 74 15.91 -17.84 -21.51
C ILE A 74 14.49 -17.74 -20.92
N ALA A 75 14.06 -18.75 -20.17
CA ALA A 75 12.74 -18.78 -19.54
C ALA A 75 12.60 -17.87 -18.30
N ALA A 76 13.69 -17.53 -17.62
CA ALA A 76 13.64 -16.72 -16.40
C ALA A 76 13.09 -15.29 -16.63
N ALA A 77 13.54 -14.61 -17.69
CA ALA A 77 13.10 -13.26 -18.02
C ALA A 77 11.57 -13.15 -18.29
N PRO A 78 10.95 -13.98 -19.15
CA PRO A 78 9.50 -13.94 -19.36
C PRO A 78 8.71 -14.36 -18.12
N THR A 79 9.24 -15.25 -17.27
CA THR A 79 8.62 -15.57 -15.98
C THR A 79 8.56 -14.35 -15.07
N VAL A 80 9.67 -13.62 -14.90
CA VAL A 80 9.69 -12.39 -14.10
C VAL A 80 8.73 -11.35 -14.68
N ALA A 81 8.76 -11.14 -16.00
CA ALA A 81 7.87 -10.19 -16.67
C ALA A 81 6.38 -10.53 -16.48
N ALA A 82 5.98 -11.78 -16.71
CA ALA A 82 4.60 -12.23 -16.52
C ALA A 82 4.15 -12.06 -15.07
N PHE A 83 5.03 -12.37 -14.10
CA PHE A 83 4.72 -12.16 -12.68
C PHE A 83 4.49 -10.68 -12.36
N VAL A 84 5.36 -9.79 -12.82
CA VAL A 84 5.26 -8.34 -12.58
C VAL A 84 3.99 -7.76 -13.21
N ILE A 85 3.70 -8.12 -14.46
CA ILE A 85 2.49 -7.69 -15.16
C ILE A 85 1.25 -8.21 -14.44
N GLY A 86 1.21 -9.50 -14.10
CA GLY A 86 0.09 -10.09 -13.38
C GLY A 86 -0.16 -9.43 -12.03
N TYR A 87 0.90 -9.06 -11.30
CA TYR A 87 0.78 -8.34 -10.05
C TYR A 87 0.24 -6.91 -10.23
N ALA A 88 0.78 -6.14 -11.19
CA ALA A 88 0.29 -4.80 -11.50
C ALA A 88 -1.21 -4.82 -11.86
N CYS A 89 -1.62 -5.80 -12.65
CA CYS A 89 -3.02 -6.05 -12.98
C CYS A 89 -3.90 -6.30 -11.74
N LEU A 90 -3.43 -7.09 -10.77
CA LEU A 90 -4.17 -7.33 -9.52
C LEU A 90 -4.32 -6.05 -8.67
N LEU A 91 -3.30 -5.20 -8.63
CA LEU A 91 -3.38 -3.92 -7.92
C LEU A 91 -4.44 -2.99 -8.51
N VAL A 92 -4.49 -2.88 -9.84
CA VAL A 92 -5.50 -2.08 -10.56
C VAL A 92 -6.92 -2.64 -10.29
N SER A 93 -7.08 -3.96 -10.31
CA SER A 93 -8.37 -4.59 -10.02
C SER A 93 -8.85 -4.37 -8.59
N GLY A 94 -7.94 -4.42 -7.62
CA GLY A 94 -8.25 -4.15 -6.21
C GLY A 94 -8.76 -2.74 -5.97
N ASP A 95 -8.24 -1.75 -6.70
CA ASP A 95 -8.69 -0.35 -6.58
C ASP A 95 -10.14 -0.15 -7.04
N GLY A 96 -10.50 -0.73 -8.19
CA GLY A 96 -11.87 -0.68 -8.70
C GLY A 96 -12.89 -1.32 -7.76
N TRP A 97 -12.53 -2.42 -7.10
CA TRP A 97 -13.40 -3.07 -6.11
C TRP A 97 -13.61 -2.20 -4.87
N ARG A 98 -12.54 -1.56 -4.34
CA ARG A 98 -12.63 -0.64 -3.20
C ARG A 98 -13.57 0.54 -3.50
N LYS A 99 -13.41 1.15 -4.68
CA LYS A 99 -14.29 2.24 -5.15
C LYS A 99 -15.76 1.83 -5.15
N ARG A 100 -16.08 0.65 -5.69
CA ARG A 100 -17.47 0.14 -5.69
C ARG A 100 -18.00 -0.12 -4.28
N ARG A 101 -17.17 -0.70 -3.40
CA ARG A 101 -17.58 -0.98 -2.03
C ARG A 101 -17.92 0.31 -1.28
N ALA A 102 -17.09 1.34 -1.41
CA ALA A 102 -17.34 2.65 -0.79
C ALA A 102 -18.65 3.29 -1.28
N LEU A 103 -18.88 3.30 -2.60
CA LEU A 103 -20.05 3.94 -3.22
C LEU A 103 -21.38 3.20 -3.02
N ARG A 104 -21.32 1.93 -2.59
CA ARG A 104 -22.53 1.16 -2.21
C ARG A 104 -23.01 1.51 -0.81
N GLY A 105 -22.09 1.88 0.08
CA GLY A 105 -22.40 2.15 1.49
C GLY A 105 -22.63 3.62 1.81
N HIS A 106 -22.25 4.55 0.93
CA HIS A 106 -22.28 5.98 1.20
C HIS A 106 -22.95 6.74 0.06
N SER A 107 -23.73 7.77 0.41
CA SER A 107 -24.31 8.73 -0.51
C SER A 107 -23.32 9.87 -0.80
N TRP A 108 -23.49 10.56 -1.93
CA TRP A 108 -22.69 11.75 -2.22
C TRP A 108 -23.11 12.88 -1.28
N ILE A 109 -22.15 13.45 -0.56
CA ILE A 109 -22.33 14.67 0.23
C ILE A 109 -21.46 15.75 -0.41
N CYS A 110 -22.04 16.89 -0.75
CA CYS A 110 -21.23 18.02 -1.19
C CYS A 110 -20.68 18.74 0.02
N TRP A 111 -19.37 18.94 0.02
CA TRP A 111 -18.66 19.69 1.01
C TRP A 111 -18.08 20.94 0.37
N PRO A 112 -18.24 22.12 1.00
CA PRO A 112 -17.34 23.22 0.75
C PRO A 112 -15.92 22.73 1.03
N ALA A 113 -15.02 23.02 0.11
CA ALA A 113 -13.67 22.50 0.14
C ALA A 113 -12.67 23.56 -0.25
N ARG A 114 -11.49 23.45 0.35
CA ARG A 114 -10.32 24.24 -0.04
C ARG A 114 -9.25 23.29 -0.55
N TYR A 115 -8.83 23.54 -1.77
CA TYR A 115 -7.66 22.86 -2.31
C TYR A 115 -6.39 23.45 -1.70
N VAL A 116 -5.49 22.57 -1.29
CA VAL A 116 -4.19 22.94 -0.74
C VAL A 116 -3.13 22.13 -1.48
N SER A 117 -2.26 22.83 -2.20
CA SER A 117 -1.09 22.24 -2.84
C SER A 117 0.19 22.64 -2.12
N HIS A 118 1.08 21.66 -1.96
CA HIS A 118 2.39 21.90 -1.38
C HIS A 118 3.48 21.03 -2.02
N GLY A 119 4.21 21.61 -2.98
CA GLY A 119 5.17 20.85 -3.80
C GLY A 119 4.44 19.77 -4.58
N ASN A 120 4.88 18.51 -4.44
CA ASN A 120 4.24 17.36 -5.09
C ASN A 120 3.01 16.82 -4.33
N ASN A 121 2.70 17.39 -3.17
CA ASN A 121 1.60 16.93 -2.33
C ASN A 121 0.35 17.76 -2.58
N GLN A 122 -0.78 17.11 -2.85
CA GLN A 122 -2.07 17.75 -3.10
C GLN A 122 -3.12 17.17 -2.16
N TRP A 123 -3.84 18.02 -1.44
CA TRP A 123 -4.93 17.56 -0.57
C TRP A 123 -6.10 18.54 -0.58
N ILE A 124 -7.24 18.04 -0.14
CA ILE A 124 -8.49 18.78 -0.02
C ILE A 124 -8.81 18.93 1.45
N GLN A 125 -9.02 20.16 1.90
CA GLN A 125 -9.58 20.46 3.20
C GLN A 125 -11.11 20.50 3.08
N LEU A 126 -11.82 19.62 3.77
CA LEU A 126 -13.27 19.66 3.90
C LEU A 126 -13.65 20.69 4.97
N ILE A 127 -14.55 21.62 4.64
CA ILE A 127 -14.98 22.71 5.51
C ILE A 127 -16.39 22.40 6.02
N GLY A 128 -16.57 22.41 7.35
CA GLY A 128 -17.84 22.18 8.00
C GLY A 128 -18.82 23.37 7.92
N PRO A 129 -20.08 23.17 8.34
CA PRO A 129 -21.10 24.22 8.31
C PRO A 129 -20.73 25.49 9.11
N THR A 130 -19.89 25.34 10.13
CA THR A 130 -19.40 26.44 10.97
C THR A 130 -18.21 27.20 10.36
N GLY A 131 -17.73 26.76 9.19
CA GLY A 131 -16.48 27.24 8.58
C GLY A 131 -15.22 26.55 9.13
N ALA A 132 -15.35 25.72 10.16
CA ALA A 132 -14.24 24.97 10.74
C ALA A 132 -13.75 23.84 9.83
N SER A 133 -12.46 23.50 9.93
CA SER A 133 -11.88 22.38 9.19
C SER A 133 -12.36 21.05 9.74
N MET A 134 -12.98 20.21 8.90
CA MET A 134 -13.47 18.88 9.30
C MET A 134 -12.43 17.79 9.06
N ALA A 135 -11.78 17.78 7.89
CA ALA A 135 -10.78 16.78 7.54
C ALA A 135 -9.86 17.28 6.41
N TYR A 136 -8.63 16.79 6.40
CA TYR A 136 -7.71 16.92 5.28
C TYR A 136 -7.62 15.58 4.56
N LEU A 137 -7.90 15.56 3.27
CA LEU A 137 -7.96 14.35 2.45
C LEU A 137 -6.90 14.41 1.36
N ASP A 138 -6.00 13.43 1.32
CA ASP A 138 -5.05 13.28 0.23
C ASP A 138 -5.81 12.96 -1.06
N ALA A 139 -5.63 13.79 -2.08
CA ALA A 139 -6.43 13.78 -3.29
C ALA A 139 -5.52 13.68 -4.52
N LYS A 140 -5.08 12.46 -4.83
CA LYS A 140 -4.14 12.19 -5.92
C LYS A 140 -4.80 12.21 -7.29
N GLY A 141 -4.07 12.67 -8.30
CA GLY A 141 -4.48 12.56 -9.71
C GLY A 141 -4.97 13.84 -10.37
N GLY A 142 -4.64 15.01 -9.81
CA GLY A 142 -4.85 16.30 -10.49
C GLY A 142 -6.31 16.67 -10.74
N LEU A 143 -7.24 16.00 -10.07
CA LEU A 143 -8.68 16.25 -10.25
C LEU A 143 -9.10 17.61 -9.68
N PHE A 144 -8.38 18.10 -8.68
CA PHE A 144 -8.69 19.33 -7.98
C PHE A 144 -7.55 20.35 -8.11
N ASN A 145 -7.91 21.63 -8.00
CA ASN A 145 -7.02 22.77 -8.17
C ASN A 145 -7.48 23.94 -7.29
N ASP A 146 -6.76 25.05 -7.30
CA ASP A 146 -7.05 26.24 -6.47
C ASP A 146 -8.44 26.85 -6.73
N SER A 147 -9.05 26.59 -7.89
CA SER A 147 -10.43 27.03 -8.21
C SER A 147 -11.52 26.09 -7.69
N THR A 148 -11.15 24.97 -7.07
CA THR A 148 -12.09 24.00 -6.50
C THR A 148 -12.62 24.52 -5.17
N ALA A 149 -13.85 25.06 -5.19
CA ALA A 149 -14.55 25.53 -3.99
C ALA A 149 -15.43 24.46 -3.33
N GLU A 150 -15.80 23.42 -4.07
CA GLU A 150 -16.72 22.37 -3.61
C GLU A 150 -16.30 21.00 -4.16
N VAL A 151 -16.50 19.97 -3.35
CA VAL A 151 -16.25 18.57 -3.73
C VAL A 151 -17.40 17.69 -3.30
N TRP A 152 -17.66 16.63 -4.05
CA TRP A 152 -18.55 15.56 -3.63
C TRP A 152 -17.73 14.48 -2.95
N PHE A 153 -18.10 14.12 -1.73
CA PHE A 153 -17.43 13.11 -0.93
C PHE A 153 -18.40 11.97 -0.59
N ALA A 154 -17.94 10.73 -0.76
CA ALA A 154 -18.66 9.52 -0.39
C ALA A 154 -17.74 8.62 0.46
N GLY A 155 -17.98 8.60 1.77
CA GLY A 155 -17.17 7.88 2.75
C GLY A 155 -17.33 8.51 4.14
N ASP A 156 -16.37 8.21 5.01
CA ASP A 156 -16.24 8.84 6.33
C ASP A 156 -14.96 9.70 6.33
N PRO A 157 -15.03 11.00 6.64
CA PRO A 157 -13.86 11.88 6.60
C PRO A 157 -12.66 11.40 7.44
N GLN A 158 -12.90 10.61 8.49
CA GLN A 158 -11.87 10.10 9.39
C GLN A 158 -11.21 8.79 8.90
N SER A 159 -11.93 7.97 8.14
CA SER A 159 -11.43 6.69 7.60
C SER A 159 -11.09 6.75 6.11
N GLY A 160 -11.56 7.78 5.41
CA GLY A 160 -11.38 7.99 3.98
C GLY A 160 -12.63 7.70 3.17
N GLY A 161 -12.51 7.86 1.86
CA GLY A 161 -13.64 7.72 0.96
C GLY A 161 -13.26 7.95 -0.49
N LEU A 162 -14.24 8.39 -1.27
CA LEU A 162 -14.03 8.85 -2.64
C LEU A 162 -14.39 10.31 -2.74
N LEU A 163 -13.59 11.05 -3.50
CA LEU A 163 -13.85 12.41 -3.91
C LEU A 163 -14.23 12.45 -5.39
N SER A 164 -15.11 13.37 -5.73
CA SER A 164 -15.45 13.73 -7.11
C SER A 164 -15.66 15.22 -7.22
N ARG A 165 -15.49 15.76 -8.44
CA ARG A 165 -16.08 17.06 -8.77
C ARG A 165 -17.61 16.99 -8.67
N PRO A 166 -18.29 18.13 -8.46
CA PRO A 166 -19.75 18.17 -8.53
C PRO A 166 -20.29 17.49 -9.78
N GLY A 167 -21.26 16.58 -9.59
CA GLY A 167 -21.82 15.74 -10.64
C GLY A 167 -21.34 14.29 -10.64
N GLY A 168 -20.32 13.91 -9.85
CA GLY A 168 -20.01 12.50 -9.57
C GLY A 168 -19.31 11.71 -10.68
N GLY A 169 -18.79 12.36 -11.73
CA GLY A 169 -18.25 11.70 -12.93
C GLY A 169 -16.78 11.31 -12.89
N ASP A 170 -15.95 12.05 -12.14
CA ASP A 170 -14.51 11.81 -12.05
C ASP A 170 -14.19 11.40 -10.61
N LEU A 171 -13.69 10.18 -10.41
CA LEU A 171 -13.53 9.60 -9.08
C LEU A 171 -12.05 9.53 -8.68
N CYS A 172 -11.73 10.11 -7.53
CA CYS A 172 -10.43 10.01 -6.87
C CYS A 172 -10.61 9.28 -5.52
N THR A 173 -9.67 8.39 -5.18
CA THR A 173 -9.61 7.83 -3.82
C THR A 173 -9.09 8.89 -2.88
N ALA A 174 -9.80 9.11 -1.78
CA ALA A 174 -9.45 10.04 -0.75
C ALA A 174 -9.05 9.27 0.50
N SER A 175 -7.85 9.51 0.99
CA SER A 175 -7.39 8.96 2.27
C SER A 175 -7.14 10.10 3.25
N PRO A 176 -7.50 9.95 4.53
CA PRO A 176 -7.29 10.97 5.54
C PRO A 176 -5.80 11.28 5.61
N LYS A 177 -5.46 12.51 5.25
CA LYS A 177 -4.09 13.01 5.35
C LYS A 177 -3.87 13.47 6.77
N ARG A 178 -3.11 12.66 7.50
CA ARG A 178 -2.50 13.10 8.75
C ARG A 178 -1.45 14.15 8.39
N VAL A 179 -1.80 15.41 8.58
CA VAL A 179 -0.87 16.53 8.47
C VAL A 179 0.05 16.42 9.68
N SER A 180 1.31 16.04 9.46
CA SER A 180 2.30 16.01 10.54
C SER A 180 2.41 17.41 11.15
N PRO A 181 2.55 17.55 12.48
CA PRO A 181 2.89 18.82 13.11
C PRO A 181 4.09 19.50 12.42
N SER A 182 5.08 18.72 11.96
CA SER A 182 6.24 19.26 11.23
C SER A 182 5.92 19.77 9.82
N ASP A 183 4.95 19.16 9.11
CA ASP A 183 4.50 19.64 7.80
C ASP A 183 3.70 20.94 7.96
N TRP A 184 2.92 21.02 9.02
CA TRP A 184 2.17 22.20 9.40
C TRP A 184 3.08 23.33 9.87
N GLU A 185 4.02 23.07 10.78
CA GLU A 185 5.05 24.02 11.20
C GLU A 185 5.81 24.57 10.00
N ARG A 186 6.19 23.73 9.03
CA ARG A 186 6.81 24.18 7.77
C ARG A 186 5.87 25.01 6.91
N HIS A 187 4.56 24.72 6.93
CA HIS A 187 3.56 25.53 6.24
C HIS A 187 3.39 26.89 6.93
N CYS A 188 3.18 26.93 8.24
CA CYS A 188 3.09 28.13 9.07
C CYS A 188 4.36 28.97 9.00
N ALA A 189 5.55 28.37 9.09
CA ALA A 189 6.82 29.08 8.97
C ALA A 189 6.97 29.73 7.60
N ARG A 190 6.47 29.10 6.53
CA ARG A 190 6.47 29.69 5.18
C ARG A 190 5.42 30.76 4.99
N LEU A 191 4.23 30.59 5.55
CA LEU A 191 3.21 31.63 5.62
C LEU A 191 3.77 32.85 6.36
N ALA A 192 4.36 32.65 7.54
CA ALA A 192 5.03 33.68 8.33
C ALA A 192 6.19 34.32 7.56
N HIS A 193 6.99 33.54 6.83
CA HIS A 193 8.05 34.07 5.98
C HIS A 193 7.49 34.87 4.79
N GLN A 194 6.41 34.43 4.14
CA GLN A 194 5.74 35.17 3.06
C GLN A 194 5.15 36.49 3.54
N VAL A 195 4.49 36.48 4.69
CA VAL A 195 3.95 37.66 5.40
C VAL A 195 5.09 38.63 5.70
N ARG A 196 6.19 38.15 6.31
CA ARG A 196 7.36 38.97 6.62
C ARG A 196 8.03 39.55 5.37
N ARG A 197 8.09 38.80 4.27
CA ARG A 197 8.65 39.27 2.99
C ARG A 197 7.77 40.29 2.27
N ARG A 198 6.45 40.15 2.36
CA ARG A 198 5.50 41.07 1.70
C ARG A 198 5.13 42.27 2.56
N GLY A 199 5.48 42.28 3.85
CA GLY A 199 5.08 43.32 4.80
C GLY A 199 3.57 43.42 5.03
N ALA A 200 2.80 42.47 4.48
CA ALA A 200 1.36 42.43 4.63
C ALA A 200 1.02 41.69 5.93
N PRO A 201 0.16 42.23 6.80
CA PRO A 201 -0.31 41.50 7.98
C PRO A 201 -0.99 40.19 7.57
N LEU A 202 -0.93 39.18 8.44
CA LEU A 202 -1.74 37.97 8.26
C LEU A 202 -3.20 38.40 8.14
N THR A 203 -3.94 37.81 7.20
CA THR A 203 -5.39 38.03 7.22
C THR A 203 -5.96 37.40 8.51
N PRO A 204 -7.06 37.93 9.08
CA PRO A 204 -7.70 37.34 10.25
C PRO A 204 -8.01 35.85 10.07
N GLU A 205 -8.23 35.43 8.83
CA GLU A 205 -8.42 34.04 8.46
C GLU A 205 -7.14 33.20 8.57
N GLN A 206 -5.98 33.73 8.19
CA GLN A 206 -4.70 33.05 8.35
C GLN A 206 -4.29 32.94 9.83
N GLU A 207 -4.55 33.98 10.63
CA GLU A 207 -4.34 33.92 12.08
C GLU A 207 -5.23 32.87 12.72
N ARG A 208 -6.50 32.80 12.31
CA ARG A 208 -7.43 31.76 12.78
C ARG A 208 -6.99 30.35 12.38
N LEU A 209 -6.49 30.15 11.16
CA LEU A 209 -5.95 28.85 10.73
C LEU A 209 -4.73 28.43 11.54
N VAL A 210 -3.85 29.36 11.91
CA VAL A 210 -2.70 29.09 12.78
C VAL A 210 -3.15 28.77 14.21
N ALA A 211 -4.17 29.46 14.72
CA ALA A 211 -4.69 29.28 16.08
C ALA A 211 -5.61 28.06 16.25
N GLU A 212 -6.36 27.68 15.22
CA GLU A 212 -7.33 26.57 15.24
C GLU A 212 -6.65 25.20 15.06
N TYR A 213 -5.32 25.12 15.04
CA TYR A 213 -4.65 23.82 15.00
C TYR A 213 -5.06 23.04 16.25
N PRO A 214 -5.91 22.00 16.15
CA PRO A 214 -6.00 21.08 17.25
C PRO A 214 -4.62 20.45 17.32
N GLU A 215 -4.04 20.40 18.51
CA GLU A 215 -2.85 19.63 18.78
C GLU A 215 -3.17 18.14 18.50
N GLN A 216 -3.27 17.79 17.22
CA GLN A 216 -3.45 16.44 16.74
C GLN A 216 -2.09 15.81 16.87
N SER A 217 -1.78 15.40 18.10
CA SER A 217 -0.66 14.52 18.40
C SER A 217 -0.66 13.44 17.32
N GLU A 218 0.44 13.34 16.56
CA GLU A 218 0.53 12.35 15.49
C GLU A 218 0.03 11.02 16.04
N PRO A 219 -1.01 10.42 15.47
CA PRO A 219 -1.57 9.19 15.99
C PRO A 219 -0.44 8.19 16.15
N ARG A 220 -0.24 7.83 17.42
CA ARG A 220 0.96 7.16 17.90
C ARG A 220 1.24 5.94 17.05
N ARG A 221 2.33 5.99 16.28
CA ARG A 221 2.71 4.87 15.41
C ARG A 221 3.32 3.76 16.26
N HIS A 222 2.51 2.73 16.52
CA HIS A 222 2.91 1.64 17.40
C HIS A 222 4.17 0.93 16.87
N GLY A 223 5.16 0.78 17.73
CA GLY A 223 6.40 0.07 17.41
C GLY A 223 7.38 0.85 16.54
N ALA A 224 7.13 2.15 16.28
CA ALA A 224 8.14 3.05 15.72
C ALA A 224 9.38 3.10 16.65
N LEU A 225 10.54 3.44 16.09
CA LEU A 225 11.79 3.49 16.87
C LEU A 225 11.76 4.53 17.99
N SER A 226 10.95 5.58 17.84
CA SER A 226 10.68 6.62 18.83
C SER A 226 9.54 6.28 19.79
N ASP A 227 8.83 5.16 19.59
CA ASP A 227 7.70 4.79 20.44
C ASP A 227 8.22 4.26 21.80
N SER A 228 8.00 5.07 22.84
CA SER A 228 8.38 4.80 24.23
C SER A 228 7.64 3.61 24.85
N GLY A 229 6.52 3.18 24.24
CA GLY A 229 5.77 1.99 24.68
C GLY A 229 6.50 0.68 24.42
N TYR A 230 7.60 0.72 23.66
CA TYR A 230 8.41 -0.45 23.33
C TYR A 230 9.90 -0.14 23.57
N PRO A 231 10.35 -0.08 24.83
CA PRO A 231 11.64 0.50 25.19
C PRO A 231 12.86 -0.33 24.73
N SER A 232 12.69 -1.60 24.35
CA SER A 232 13.83 -2.44 23.99
C SER A 232 14.59 -1.90 22.76
N PRO A 233 15.93 -2.05 22.70
CA PRO A 233 16.73 -1.76 21.51
C PRO A 233 16.30 -2.66 20.33
N ARG A 234 15.76 -2.03 19.29
CA ARG A 234 15.10 -2.74 18.17
C ARG A 234 15.92 -2.77 16.88
N ARG A 235 16.73 -1.76 16.59
CA ARG A 235 17.46 -1.65 15.30
C ARG A 235 18.33 -2.88 15.04
N LEU A 236 19.26 -3.18 15.95
CA LEU A 236 20.18 -4.30 15.81
C LEU A 236 19.44 -5.64 15.69
N ARG A 237 18.46 -5.91 16.56
CA ARG A 237 17.65 -7.14 16.52
C ARG A 237 16.90 -7.29 15.20
N ARG A 238 16.30 -6.20 14.69
CA ARG A 238 15.60 -6.21 13.40
C ARG A 238 16.55 -6.53 12.25
N THR A 239 17.73 -5.92 12.24
CA THR A 239 18.75 -6.15 11.20
C THR A 239 19.26 -7.59 11.24
N LEU A 240 19.58 -8.11 12.43
CA LEU A 240 20.04 -9.49 12.58
C LEU A 240 18.93 -10.50 12.23
N ALA A 241 17.69 -10.25 12.63
CA ALA A 241 16.55 -11.07 12.24
C ALA A 241 16.34 -11.09 10.73
N PHE A 242 16.48 -9.94 10.06
CA PHE A 242 16.39 -9.85 8.61
C PHE A 242 17.53 -10.60 7.90
N ALA A 243 18.77 -10.45 8.37
CA ALA A 243 19.91 -11.18 7.84
C ALA A 243 19.73 -12.70 8.01
N PHE A 244 19.21 -13.13 9.17
CA PHE A 244 18.90 -14.53 9.43
C PHE A 244 17.80 -15.05 8.49
N ASP A 245 16.68 -14.33 8.35
CA ASP A 245 15.60 -14.69 7.40
C ASP A 245 16.18 -14.86 5.98
N TRP A 246 17.06 -13.94 5.55
CA TRP A 246 17.73 -14.01 4.24
C TRP A 246 18.58 -15.25 4.06
N VAL A 247 19.47 -15.55 5.02
CA VAL A 247 20.32 -16.75 4.97
C VAL A 247 19.47 -18.01 4.99
N PHE A 248 18.42 -18.04 5.80
CA PHE A 248 17.47 -19.15 5.87
C PHE A 248 16.77 -19.38 4.52
N HIS A 249 16.27 -18.33 3.86
CA HIS A 249 15.64 -18.47 2.54
C HIS A 249 16.65 -18.93 1.48
N ILE A 250 17.90 -18.45 1.53
CA ILE A 250 18.97 -18.89 0.62
C ILE A 250 19.25 -20.39 0.81
N ALA A 251 19.35 -20.84 2.06
CA ALA A 251 19.54 -22.25 2.39
C ALA A 251 18.37 -23.10 1.86
N CYS A 252 17.12 -22.64 1.97
CA CYS A 252 15.98 -23.32 1.36
C CYS A 252 16.06 -23.37 -0.17
N GLY A 253 16.55 -22.32 -0.83
CA GLY A 253 16.82 -22.32 -2.26
C GLY A 253 17.83 -23.39 -2.66
N PHE A 254 18.97 -23.46 -1.96
CA PHE A 254 19.96 -24.52 -2.19
C PHE A 254 19.43 -25.92 -1.87
N ALA A 255 18.60 -26.07 -0.84
CA ALA A 255 17.94 -27.34 -0.54
C ALA A 255 17.01 -27.75 -1.69
N ALA A 256 16.23 -26.82 -2.26
CA ALA A 256 15.39 -27.09 -3.42
C ALA A 256 16.22 -27.52 -4.64
N MET A 257 17.35 -26.87 -4.90
CA MET A 257 18.31 -27.27 -5.94
C MET A 257 18.79 -28.71 -5.74
N VAL A 258 19.21 -29.03 -4.52
CA VAL A 258 19.69 -30.36 -4.16
C VAL A 258 18.60 -31.42 -4.35
N LEU A 259 17.40 -31.17 -3.83
CA LEU A 259 16.26 -32.09 -3.93
C LEU A 259 15.77 -32.29 -5.37
N ALA A 260 15.93 -31.28 -6.22
CA ALA A 260 15.57 -31.35 -7.63
C ALA A 260 16.69 -31.88 -8.53
N THR A 261 17.90 -32.12 -7.98
CA THR A 261 19.02 -32.69 -8.74
C THR A 261 18.85 -34.21 -8.85
N PRO A 262 18.68 -34.76 -10.07
CA PRO A 262 18.58 -36.20 -10.27
C PRO A 262 19.83 -36.91 -9.73
N HIS A 263 19.68 -38.14 -9.23
CA HIS A 263 20.79 -38.95 -8.71
C HIS A 263 21.57 -38.34 -7.55
N PHE A 264 21.09 -37.27 -6.89
CA PHE A 264 21.77 -36.70 -5.74
C PHE A 264 22.02 -37.73 -4.63
N VAL A 265 21.04 -38.61 -4.38
CA VAL A 265 21.16 -39.72 -3.43
C VAL A 265 22.28 -40.69 -3.86
N ASP A 266 22.36 -41.01 -5.15
CA ASP A 266 23.40 -41.90 -5.69
C ASP A 266 24.80 -41.28 -5.59
N VAL A 267 24.92 -39.96 -5.85
CA VAL A 267 26.15 -39.18 -5.68
C VAL A 267 26.64 -39.22 -4.24
N ILE A 268 25.74 -39.04 -3.25
CA ILE A 268 26.09 -39.17 -1.82
C ILE A 268 26.51 -40.60 -1.49
N ALA A 269 25.71 -41.59 -1.92
CA ALA A 269 25.92 -42.99 -1.57
C ALA A 269 27.26 -43.53 -2.09
N HIS A 270 27.65 -43.16 -3.31
CA HIS A 270 28.87 -43.64 -3.96
C HIS A 270 30.04 -42.65 -3.86
N ARG A 271 29.83 -41.47 -3.24
CA ARG A 271 30.80 -40.36 -3.17
C ARG A 271 31.35 -39.92 -4.54
N ASP A 272 30.61 -40.17 -5.61
CA ASP A 272 31.00 -39.83 -6.98
C ASP A 272 30.52 -38.43 -7.34
N TRP A 273 31.21 -37.43 -6.81
CA TRP A 273 30.91 -36.00 -7.04
C TRP A 273 31.09 -35.58 -8.50
N SER A 274 31.73 -36.39 -9.34
CA SER A 274 31.87 -36.11 -10.77
C SER A 274 30.53 -36.14 -11.53
N ARG A 275 29.54 -36.86 -10.98
CA ARG A 275 28.17 -36.94 -11.53
C ARG A 275 27.22 -35.88 -10.96
N PHE A 276 27.71 -35.01 -10.08
CA PHE A 276 26.88 -33.97 -9.49
C PHE A 276 26.61 -32.86 -10.52
N ASP A 277 25.38 -32.82 -11.05
CA ASP A 277 24.92 -31.78 -11.97
C ASP A 277 23.90 -30.85 -11.27
N PRO A 278 24.37 -29.84 -10.51
CA PRO A 278 23.51 -29.00 -9.69
C PRO A 278 22.53 -28.18 -10.53
N GLN A 279 21.24 -28.34 -10.21
CA GLN A 279 20.15 -27.72 -10.95
C GLN A 279 19.84 -26.31 -10.42
N PHE A 280 20.78 -25.38 -10.58
CA PHE A 280 20.75 -24.04 -9.99
C PHE A 280 19.48 -23.21 -10.26
N VAL A 281 18.74 -23.51 -11.34
CA VAL A 281 17.46 -22.86 -11.65
C VAL A 281 16.43 -23.01 -10.52
N TRP A 282 16.52 -24.05 -9.69
CA TRP A 282 15.61 -24.25 -8.55
C TRP A 282 15.96 -23.41 -7.31
N VAL A 283 17.16 -22.81 -7.26
CA VAL A 283 17.56 -21.96 -6.13
C VAL A 283 16.63 -20.77 -5.98
N PHE A 284 16.33 -20.08 -7.09
CA PHE A 284 15.49 -18.88 -7.04
C PHE A 284 14.02 -19.19 -6.69
N PRO A 285 13.32 -20.13 -7.34
CA PRO A 285 11.98 -20.53 -6.92
C PRO A 285 11.90 -21.03 -5.48
N GLY A 286 12.89 -21.83 -5.02
CA GLY A 286 12.96 -22.30 -3.64
C GLY A 286 13.12 -21.15 -2.64
N TRP A 287 13.99 -20.18 -2.95
CA TRP A 287 14.16 -18.97 -2.16
C TRP A 287 12.88 -18.13 -2.09
N VAL A 288 12.21 -17.89 -3.23
CA VAL A 288 10.95 -17.13 -3.29
C VAL A 288 9.85 -17.86 -2.49
N ALA A 289 9.71 -19.17 -2.67
CA ALA A 289 8.73 -20.00 -1.96
C ALA A 289 8.96 -19.99 -0.44
N ALA A 290 10.20 -20.13 0.01
CA ALA A 290 10.55 -20.01 1.42
C ALA A 290 10.21 -18.61 1.97
N SER A 291 10.53 -17.57 1.21
CA SER A 291 10.28 -16.18 1.60
C SER A 291 8.79 -15.88 1.75
N ILE A 292 7.94 -16.31 0.81
CA ILE A 292 6.50 -16.08 0.90
C ILE A 292 5.89 -16.88 2.06
N LEU A 293 6.26 -18.16 2.23
CA LEU A 293 5.74 -18.98 3.32
C LEU A 293 6.10 -18.40 4.69
N ASP A 294 7.35 -18.03 4.90
CA ASP A 294 7.83 -17.46 6.16
C ASP A 294 7.20 -16.09 6.45
N ARG A 295 7.21 -15.16 5.47
CA ARG A 295 6.76 -13.79 5.69
C ARG A 295 5.24 -13.60 5.65
N THR A 296 4.49 -14.56 5.10
CA THR A 296 3.03 -14.47 5.01
C THR A 296 2.33 -15.51 5.87
N VAL A 297 2.66 -16.79 5.74
CA VAL A 297 1.96 -17.88 6.43
C VAL A 297 2.46 -18.01 7.86
N VAL A 298 3.76 -18.26 8.06
CA VAL A 298 4.38 -18.40 9.40
C VAL A 298 4.15 -17.13 10.19
N GLN A 299 4.41 -15.96 9.59
CA GLN A 299 4.18 -14.68 10.24
C GLN A 299 2.70 -14.39 10.54
N ALA A 300 1.73 -14.87 9.77
CA ALA A 300 0.31 -14.71 10.11
C ALA A 300 -0.07 -15.52 11.36
N VAL A 301 0.43 -16.75 11.45
CA VAL A 301 0.10 -17.70 12.53
C VAL A 301 0.83 -17.35 13.83
N PHE A 302 2.14 -17.10 13.76
CA PHE A 302 2.98 -16.90 14.94
C PHE A 302 3.29 -15.43 15.24
N HIS A 303 2.78 -14.51 14.40
CA HIS A 303 3.04 -13.07 14.46
C HIS A 303 4.53 -12.70 14.33
N THR A 304 5.34 -13.63 13.80
CA THR A 304 6.78 -13.49 13.59
C THR A 304 7.26 -14.35 12.43
N THR A 305 8.30 -13.92 11.73
CA THR A 305 9.09 -14.81 10.86
C THR A 305 10.02 -15.68 11.70
N VAL A 306 10.66 -16.69 11.09
CA VAL A 306 11.64 -17.56 11.75
C VAL A 306 12.75 -16.74 12.43
N GLY A 307 13.45 -15.88 11.68
CA GLY A 307 14.53 -15.05 12.20
C GLY A 307 14.05 -14.07 13.26
N LYS A 308 12.91 -13.39 13.03
CA LYS A 308 12.32 -12.51 14.07
C LYS A 308 11.99 -13.30 15.34
N GLY A 309 11.56 -14.54 15.22
CA GLY A 309 11.27 -15.43 16.34
C GLY A 309 12.52 -15.74 17.17
N VAL A 310 13.62 -16.08 16.49
CA VAL A 310 14.94 -16.30 17.11
C VAL A 310 15.40 -15.09 17.92
N PHE A 311 15.18 -13.86 17.42
CA PHE A 311 15.55 -12.62 18.13
C PHE A 311 14.46 -12.08 19.09
N GLY A 312 13.40 -12.85 19.32
CA GLY A 312 12.31 -12.52 20.24
C GLY A 312 11.44 -11.35 19.79
N LEU A 313 11.37 -11.09 18.48
CA LEU A 313 10.59 -10.04 17.87
C LEU A 313 9.22 -10.57 17.41
N VAL A 314 8.23 -9.67 17.38
CA VAL A 314 6.91 -9.87 16.77
C VAL A 314 6.55 -8.65 15.95
N VAL A 315 5.77 -8.85 14.89
CA VAL A 315 5.41 -7.77 13.97
C VAL A 315 4.05 -7.20 14.34
N LEU A 316 3.97 -5.87 14.42
CA LEU A 316 2.74 -5.15 14.75
C LEU A 316 2.23 -4.34 13.57
N ARG A 317 0.92 -4.06 13.58
CA ARG A 317 0.28 -3.06 12.76
C ARG A 317 0.60 -1.68 13.35
N PRO A 318 1.17 -0.76 12.57
CA PRO A 318 1.55 0.56 13.06
C PRO A 318 0.36 1.42 13.50
N GLU A 319 -0.86 1.12 13.01
CA GLU A 319 -2.05 1.95 13.27
C GLU A 319 -2.70 1.69 14.63
N ASP A 320 -2.72 0.43 15.07
CA ASP A 320 -3.46 0.03 16.28
C ASP A 320 -2.65 -0.88 17.21
N GLY A 321 -1.39 -1.17 16.87
CA GLY A 321 -0.53 -2.05 17.67
C GLY A 321 -0.93 -3.53 17.64
N GLY A 322 -1.99 -3.91 16.93
CA GLY A 322 -2.41 -5.31 16.80
C GLY A 322 -1.55 -6.11 15.83
N TYR A 323 -1.87 -7.39 15.65
CA TYR A 323 -1.14 -8.24 14.71
C TYR A 323 -1.64 -8.10 13.26
N PRO A 324 -0.75 -8.13 12.26
CA PRO A 324 -1.14 -8.05 10.85
C PRO A 324 -1.85 -9.33 10.40
N SER A 325 -2.90 -9.19 9.59
CA SER A 325 -3.57 -10.33 8.96
C SER A 325 -2.76 -10.91 7.81
N PHE A 326 -3.02 -12.17 7.44
CA PHE A 326 -2.41 -12.84 6.28
C PHE A 326 -2.44 -11.97 5.00
N TRP A 327 -3.61 -11.42 4.66
CA TRP A 327 -3.76 -10.57 3.47
C TRP A 327 -2.95 -9.28 3.52
N ARG A 328 -2.76 -8.72 4.72
CA ARG A 328 -1.90 -7.54 4.90
C ARG A 328 -0.43 -7.92 4.69
N LEU A 329 0.00 -9.06 5.24
CA LEU A 329 1.35 -9.58 5.07
C LEU A 329 1.67 -9.91 3.61
N LEU A 330 0.74 -10.55 2.91
CA LEU A 330 0.89 -10.86 1.48
C LEU A 330 1.05 -9.59 0.64
N LYS A 331 0.26 -8.55 0.89
CA LYS A 331 0.40 -7.25 0.22
C LYS A 331 1.77 -6.63 0.49
N VAL A 332 2.23 -6.64 1.74
CA VAL A 332 3.55 -6.13 2.12
C VAL A 332 4.67 -6.95 1.47
N TRP A 333 4.53 -8.27 1.36
CA TRP A 333 5.49 -9.14 0.67
C TRP A 333 5.58 -8.81 -0.82
N LEU A 334 4.43 -8.76 -1.51
CA LEU A 334 4.38 -8.40 -2.93
C LEU A 334 4.92 -7.00 -3.19
N PHE A 335 4.66 -6.07 -2.28
CA PHE A 335 5.20 -4.72 -2.34
C PHE A 335 6.73 -4.70 -2.23
N HIS A 336 7.32 -5.47 -1.31
CA HIS A 336 8.78 -5.58 -1.21
C HIS A 336 9.43 -6.24 -2.42
N LEU A 337 8.71 -7.12 -3.12
CA LEU A 337 9.19 -7.69 -4.38
C LEU A 337 9.16 -6.67 -5.53
N TYR A 338 8.17 -5.77 -5.52
CA TYR A 338 8.03 -4.69 -6.49
C TYR A 338 9.01 -3.53 -6.26
N LEU A 339 9.32 -3.19 -5.00
CA LEU A 339 10.09 -2.00 -4.64
C LEU A 339 11.48 -1.92 -5.31
N PRO A 340 12.30 -2.99 -5.38
CA PRO A 340 13.56 -2.97 -6.13
C PRO A 340 13.37 -2.65 -7.62
N LEU A 341 12.29 -3.15 -8.24
CA LEU A 341 11.99 -2.88 -9.65
C LEU A 341 11.64 -1.40 -9.88
N THR A 342 10.98 -0.76 -8.92
CA THR A 342 10.69 0.69 -8.96
C THR A 342 11.84 1.58 -8.56
N ILE A 343 12.85 1.08 -7.85
CA ILE A 343 14.06 1.86 -7.58
C ILE A 343 14.94 1.88 -8.84
N LEU A 344 14.89 0.79 -9.63
CA LEU A 344 15.63 0.67 -10.88
C LEU A 344 14.94 1.31 -12.09
N GLY A 345 13.67 1.71 -11.98
CA GLY A 345 12.94 2.46 -13.01
C GLY A 345 12.41 3.78 -12.45
N ASP A 346 12.16 4.79 -13.28
CA ASP A 346 11.62 6.10 -12.86
C ASP A 346 10.13 6.05 -12.43
N GLY A 347 9.70 4.93 -11.84
CA GLY A 347 8.32 4.73 -11.39
C GLY A 347 7.99 5.60 -10.17
N PRO A 348 6.72 6.03 -10.03
CA PRO A 348 6.28 6.73 -8.83
C PRO A 348 6.41 5.80 -7.62
N GLY A 349 7.41 6.05 -6.77
CA GLY A 349 7.61 5.33 -5.52
C GLY A 349 6.46 5.55 -4.51
N PRO A 350 6.34 4.72 -3.48
CA PRO A 350 5.34 4.88 -2.42
C PRO A 350 5.51 6.20 -1.65
N ASP A 351 4.42 6.92 -1.43
CA ASP A 351 4.43 8.21 -0.72
C ASP A 351 4.93 8.12 0.73
N ARG A 352 4.77 6.96 1.38
CA ARG A 352 5.20 6.72 2.76
C ARG A 352 5.77 5.33 2.93
N LEU A 353 7.07 5.17 2.65
CA LEU A 353 7.81 3.92 2.89
C LEU A 353 7.50 3.31 4.27
N GLY A 354 7.36 4.15 5.30
CA GLY A 354 7.01 3.74 6.65
C GLY A 354 5.74 2.87 6.74
N ASP A 355 4.70 3.14 5.96
CA ASP A 355 3.44 2.40 6.04
C ASP A 355 3.55 0.98 5.47
N TYR A 356 4.55 0.76 4.60
CA TYR A 356 4.85 -0.54 4.00
C TYR A 356 5.83 -1.37 4.83
N PHE A 357 6.61 -0.73 5.70
CA PHE A 357 7.48 -1.41 6.66
C PHE A 357 6.75 -1.63 7.99
N LEU A 358 6.24 -2.86 8.18
CA LEU A 358 5.65 -3.25 9.44
C LEU A 358 6.70 -3.25 10.56
N PRO A 359 6.47 -2.52 11.67
CA PRO A 359 7.39 -2.48 12.79
C PRO A 359 7.46 -3.84 13.50
N ALA A 360 8.67 -4.25 13.89
CA ALA A 360 8.89 -5.44 14.71
C ALA A 360 9.39 -5.06 16.11
N VAL A 361 8.70 -5.45 17.17
CA VAL A 361 9.04 -5.11 18.55
C VAL A 361 9.32 -6.36 19.37
N ARG A 362 9.98 -6.22 20.52
CA ARG A 362 10.22 -7.38 21.39
C ARG A 362 8.89 -7.91 21.91
N ARG A 363 8.69 -9.23 21.87
CA ARG A 363 7.46 -9.88 22.37
C ARG A 363 7.16 -9.53 23.83
N GLY A 364 8.20 -9.37 24.65
CA GLY A 364 8.07 -8.94 26.04
C GLY A 364 7.49 -7.53 26.20
N ASP A 365 7.88 -6.59 25.34
CA ASP A 365 7.40 -5.20 25.38
C ASP A 365 5.91 -5.13 25.02
N VAL A 366 5.45 -5.94 24.05
CA VAL A 366 4.02 -6.03 23.70
C VAL A 366 3.20 -6.49 24.91
N ARG A 367 3.67 -7.51 25.63
CA ARG A 367 2.98 -8.02 26.82
C ARG A 367 2.94 -6.99 27.93
N ALA A 368 4.01 -6.23 28.14
CA ALA A 368 4.07 -5.16 29.12
C ALA A 368 3.08 -4.04 28.78
N ALA A 369 3.03 -3.63 27.51
CA ALA A 369 2.13 -2.58 27.03
C ALA A 369 0.64 -2.95 27.10
N HIS A 370 0.29 -4.24 27.15
CA HIS A 370 -1.09 -4.73 27.23
C HIS A 370 -1.51 -5.15 28.65
N ARG A 371 -0.66 -4.98 29.67
CA ARG A 371 -1.09 -5.18 31.05
C ARG A 371 -1.96 -4.00 31.45
N PRO A 372 -3.22 -4.23 31.91
CA PRO A 372 -3.97 -3.16 32.55
C PRO A 372 -3.20 -2.69 33.79
N GLU A 373 -3.08 -1.38 33.97
CA GLU A 373 -2.53 -0.78 35.18
C GLU A 373 -3.38 -1.11 36.42
#